data_AF-A0A7X8XF63-F1
#
_entry.id   AF-A0A7X8XF63-F1
#
_cell.length_a   1.000
_cell.length_b   1.000
_cell.length_c   1.000
_cell.angle_alpha   90.00
_cell.angle_beta   90.00
_cell.angle_gamma   90.00
#
_symmetry.space_group_name_H-M   'P 1'
#
loop_
_entity.id
_entity.type
_entity.pdbx_description
1 polymer ?
#
loop_
_entity_poly.entity_id
_entity_poly.type
_entity_poly.pdbx_seq_one_letter_code
_entity_poly.pdbx_strand_id
1 'polypeptide(L)'
;MRAYVGVTDNRWFNFLARQKFDEVNFWRPGGRGSFRVLEPGELFLFKLHSPLNYIVGGGWFVRFSHLPTFLAWEAFGQKNGTETFVEFEQRITRYRGASLDAQAQIGCIILASPFFFSQDEWIPVPEDWKPNIVQGKTYDDSTSEGRTLLDQVLRQISKGSYAEEVGETAPYERGRVGILRPGQGAFRIMVTDAYNRRCAISGERTLPVL
;
A
#
# COMPACT_ATOMS: atom_id res chain seq x y z
N MET A 1 6.70 -4.35 -16.54
CA MET A 1 6.40 -4.25 -15.10
C MET A 1 6.35 -2.79 -14.70
N ARG A 2 5.38 -2.40 -13.89
CA ARG A 2 5.27 -1.03 -13.37
C ARG A 2 5.60 -0.92 -11.88
N ALA A 3 5.98 0.29 -11.50
CA ALA A 3 5.97 0.75 -10.12
C ALA A 3 5.19 2.05 -10.01
N TYR A 4 4.45 2.21 -8.91
CA TYR A 4 3.85 3.49 -8.52
C TYR A 4 4.60 4.03 -7.32
N VAL A 5 5.22 5.19 -7.46
CA VAL A 5 5.88 5.89 -6.36
C VAL A 5 4.85 6.79 -5.70
N GLY A 6 4.34 6.37 -4.54
CA GLY A 6 3.33 7.09 -3.75
C GLY A 6 3.96 7.93 -2.63
N VAL A 7 3.52 9.18 -2.51
CA VAL A 7 3.96 10.07 -1.43
C VAL A 7 3.33 9.62 -0.11
N THR A 8 4.16 9.33 0.89
CA THR A 8 3.74 8.85 2.21
C THR A 8 4.08 9.83 3.32
N ASP A 9 3.35 9.72 4.42
CA ASP A 9 3.59 10.47 5.65
C ASP A 9 4.69 9.82 6.50
N ASN A 10 5.57 10.65 7.06
CA ASN A 10 6.70 10.18 7.87
C ASN A 10 6.28 9.39 9.11
N ARG A 11 5.18 9.74 9.77
CA ARG A 11 4.69 8.99 10.94
C ARG A 11 4.12 7.64 10.53
N TRP A 12 3.41 7.57 9.40
CA TRP A 12 2.92 6.30 8.86
C TRP A 12 4.09 5.36 8.54
N PHE A 13 5.09 5.87 7.83
CA PHE A 13 6.31 5.12 7.52
C PHE A 13 7.05 4.68 8.79
N ASN A 14 7.35 5.61 9.70
CA ASN A 14 8.10 5.31 10.92
C ASN A 14 7.39 4.31 11.83
N PHE A 15 6.06 4.35 11.87
CA PHE A 15 5.27 3.38 12.63
C PHE A 15 5.42 1.98 12.02
N LEU A 16 5.16 1.83 10.71
CA LEU A 16 5.16 0.52 10.06
C LEU A 16 6.55 -0.08 9.87
N ALA A 17 7.57 0.74 9.61
CA ALA A 17 8.95 0.27 9.44
C ALA A 17 9.53 -0.38 10.71
N ARG A 18 8.94 -0.12 11.88
CA ARG A 18 9.30 -0.76 13.15
C ARG A 18 8.53 -2.06 13.40
N GLN A 19 7.51 -2.35 12.60
CA GLN A 19 6.69 -3.54 12.70
C GLN A 19 7.10 -4.55 11.63
N LYS A 20 6.78 -5.83 11.86
CA LYS A 20 7.00 -6.91 10.89
C LYS A 20 5.67 -7.44 10.37
N PHE A 21 4.90 -6.56 9.73
CA PHE A 21 3.62 -6.97 9.15
C PHE A 21 3.80 -7.60 7.77
N ASP A 22 3.01 -8.63 7.50
CA ASP A 22 2.93 -9.36 6.23
C ASP A 22 2.15 -8.60 5.13
N GLU A 23 1.33 -7.63 5.54
CA GLU A 23 0.56 -6.76 4.67
C GLU A 23 0.41 -5.37 5.30
N VAL A 24 0.12 -4.36 4.47
CA VAL A 24 -0.23 -3.01 4.94
C VAL A 24 -1.33 -2.40 4.09
N ASN A 25 -2.09 -1.50 4.71
CA ASN A 25 -3.05 -0.66 4.00
C ASN A 25 -2.49 0.75 3.81
N PHE A 26 -2.11 1.07 2.58
CA PHE A 26 -1.79 2.44 2.18
C PHE A 26 -3.09 3.19 1.87
N TRP A 27 -3.63 3.89 2.86
CA TRP A 27 -4.93 4.52 2.73
C TRP A 27 -4.86 5.95 2.18
N ARG A 28 -5.91 6.34 1.45
CA ARG A 28 -6.16 7.70 0.98
C ARG A 28 -7.35 8.27 1.74
N PRO A 29 -7.22 9.47 2.34
CA PRO A 29 -8.27 10.03 3.18
C PRO A 29 -9.56 10.28 2.40
N GLY A 30 -9.49 10.60 1.10
CA GLY A 30 -10.65 10.76 0.24
C GLY A 30 -11.25 9.41 -0.21
N GLY A 31 -12.57 9.34 -0.27
CA GLY A 31 -13.32 8.22 -0.86
C GLY A 31 -13.62 8.39 -2.35
N ARG A 32 -13.08 9.43 -2.98
CA ARG A 32 -13.34 9.76 -4.39
C ARG A 32 -12.12 9.41 -5.23
N GLY A 33 -12.34 8.60 -6.26
CA GLY A 33 -11.32 8.24 -7.25
C GLY A 33 -10.85 6.79 -7.10
N SER A 34 -10.64 6.15 -8.24
CA SER A 34 -10.12 4.78 -8.32
C SER A 34 -8.59 4.75 -8.39
N PHE A 35 -7.97 3.66 -7.96
CA PHE A 35 -6.56 3.37 -8.23
C PHE A 35 -6.47 2.22 -9.23
N ARG A 36 -6.05 2.53 -10.46
CA ARG A 36 -5.99 1.58 -11.60
C ARG A 36 -4.67 1.66 -12.36
N VAL A 37 -3.64 2.23 -11.72
CA VAL A 37 -2.34 2.46 -12.34
C VAL A 37 -1.38 1.27 -12.17
N LEU A 38 -1.75 0.33 -11.30
CA LEU A 38 -1.04 -0.93 -11.07
C LEU A 38 -1.97 -2.11 -11.25
N GLU A 39 -1.42 -3.18 -11.79
CA GLU A 39 -1.99 -4.53 -11.77
C GLU A 39 -1.52 -5.30 -10.52
N PRO A 40 -2.30 -6.29 -10.03
CA PRO A 40 -1.86 -7.13 -8.92
C PRO A 40 -0.49 -7.75 -9.18
N GLY A 41 0.41 -7.65 -8.20
CA GLY A 41 1.80 -8.08 -8.33
C GLY A 41 2.77 -7.04 -8.87
N GLU A 42 2.32 -5.81 -9.15
CA GLU A 42 3.21 -4.68 -9.45
C GLU A 42 3.63 -3.92 -8.18
N LEU A 43 4.70 -3.12 -8.27
CA LEU A 43 5.28 -2.47 -7.10
C LEU A 43 4.57 -1.17 -6.73
N PHE A 44 4.25 -1.03 -5.44
CA PHE A 44 3.93 0.26 -4.84
C PHE A 44 5.10 0.70 -3.96
N LEU A 45 5.70 1.84 -4.25
CA LEU A 45 6.87 2.35 -3.55
C LEU A 45 6.51 3.52 -2.64
N PHE A 46 7.06 3.55 -1.44
CA PHE A 46 6.83 4.58 -0.45
C PHE A 46 7.87 5.68 -0.61
N LYS A 47 7.41 6.92 -0.83
CA LYS A 47 8.27 8.09 -0.99
C LYS A 47 7.97 9.13 0.08
N LEU A 48 8.98 9.56 0.85
CA LEU A 48 8.80 10.57 1.91
C LEU A 48 8.64 11.98 1.33
N HIS A 49 7.94 12.85 2.06
CA HIS A 49 7.83 14.27 1.71
C HIS A 49 9.22 14.97 1.70
N SER A 50 9.27 16.10 0.99
CA SER A 50 10.38 17.06 1.12
C SER A 50 10.46 17.55 2.59
N PRO A 51 11.67 17.78 3.15
CA PRO A 51 12.98 17.83 2.51
C PRO A 51 13.69 16.48 2.34
N LEU A 52 13.16 15.37 2.88
CA LEU A 52 13.81 14.07 2.74
C LEU A 52 13.78 13.62 1.27
N ASN A 53 12.59 13.50 0.69
CA ASN A 53 12.44 13.25 -0.74
C ASN A 53 13.12 11.96 -1.26
N TYR A 54 13.08 10.89 -0.46
CA TYR A 54 13.60 9.55 -0.82
C TYR A 54 12.48 8.53 -0.95
N ILE A 55 12.74 7.51 -1.77
CA ILE A 55 12.03 6.24 -1.78
C ILE A 55 12.63 5.36 -0.68
N VAL A 56 11.79 4.91 0.24
CA VAL A 56 12.21 4.33 1.53
C VAL A 56 11.72 2.89 1.73
N GLY A 57 11.05 2.33 0.73
CA GLY A 57 10.48 1.00 0.80
C GLY A 57 9.32 0.85 -0.16
N GLY A 58 8.51 -0.17 0.04
CA GLY A 58 7.35 -0.45 -0.77
C GLY A 58 6.63 -1.73 -0.37
N GLY A 59 5.78 -2.21 -1.25
CA GLY A 59 5.11 -3.50 -1.15
C GLY A 59 4.48 -3.86 -2.48
N TRP A 60 4.00 -5.10 -2.57
CA TRP A 60 3.40 -5.61 -3.79
C TRP A 60 1.91 -5.34 -3.81
N PHE A 61 1.43 -4.67 -4.85
CA PHE A 61 0.04 -4.30 -4.97
C PHE A 61 -0.84 -5.55 -5.07
N VAL A 62 -1.85 -5.64 -4.20
CA VAL A 62 -2.84 -6.71 -4.23
C VAL A 62 -4.11 -6.20 -4.90
N ARG A 63 -4.67 -5.11 -4.37
CA ARG A 63 -5.94 -4.55 -4.84
C ARG A 63 -6.15 -3.15 -4.26
N PHE A 64 -7.02 -2.40 -4.92
CA PHE A 64 -7.64 -1.20 -4.38
C PHE A 64 -9.12 -1.42 -4.02
N SER A 65 -9.56 -0.94 -2.87
CA SER A 65 -10.97 -0.96 -2.46
C SER A 65 -11.35 0.31 -1.71
N HIS A 66 -12.63 0.71 -1.77
CA HIS A 66 -13.15 1.80 -0.94
C HIS A 66 -13.79 1.22 0.31
N LEU A 67 -13.34 1.56 1.52
CA LEU A 67 -13.90 1.00 2.75
C LEU A 67 -14.31 2.13 3.72
N PRO A 68 -15.37 1.94 4.53
CA PRO A 68 -15.55 2.72 5.74
C PRO A 68 -14.34 2.57 6.68
N THR A 69 -14.08 3.58 7.51
CA THR A 69 -12.94 3.58 8.46
C THR A 69 -12.99 2.39 9.41
N PHE A 70 -14.15 2.06 9.97
CA PHE A 70 -14.29 0.93 10.89
C PHE A 70 -13.94 -0.41 10.23
N LEU A 71 -14.34 -0.63 8.97
CA LEU A 71 -14.08 -1.88 8.26
C LEU A 71 -12.62 -1.99 7.83
N ALA A 72 -11.99 -0.86 7.46
CA ALA A 72 -10.56 -0.82 7.24
C ALA A 72 -9.77 -1.10 8.54
N TRP A 73 -10.26 -0.62 9.69
CA TRP A 73 -9.65 -0.93 10.98
C TRP A 73 -9.85 -2.39 11.38
N GLU A 74 -11.03 -2.95 11.14
CA GLU A 74 -11.30 -4.35 11.43
C GLU A 74 -10.46 -5.30 10.57
N ALA A 75 -10.23 -4.96 9.30
CA ALA A 75 -9.43 -5.76 8.38
C ALA A 75 -7.93 -5.64 8.62
N PHE A 76 -7.44 -4.43 8.92
CA PHE A 76 -6.00 -4.14 8.93
C PHE A 76 -5.45 -3.73 10.30
N GLY A 77 -6.28 -3.27 11.24
CA GLY A 77 -5.85 -2.83 12.57
C GLY A 77 -4.66 -1.86 12.49
N GLN A 78 -3.59 -2.19 13.22
CA GLN A 78 -2.34 -1.41 13.21
C GLN A 78 -1.62 -1.39 11.85
N LYS A 79 -1.92 -2.31 10.93
CA LYS A 79 -1.40 -2.31 9.54
C LYS A 79 -1.89 -1.11 8.71
N ASN A 80 -2.80 -0.29 9.26
CA ASN A 80 -3.15 1.05 8.77
C ASN A 80 -2.10 2.14 9.12
N GLY A 81 -1.09 1.83 9.93
CA GLY A 81 -0.01 2.77 10.29
C GLY A 81 -0.31 3.66 11.50
N THR A 82 -1.15 3.19 12.41
CA THR A 82 -1.49 3.84 13.69
C THR A 82 -1.68 2.80 14.80
N GLU A 83 -1.52 3.20 16.06
CA GLU A 83 -1.60 2.27 17.18
C GLU A 83 -3.04 1.92 17.56
N THR A 84 -3.95 2.88 17.40
CA THR A 84 -5.36 2.76 17.81
C THR A 84 -6.33 3.26 16.72
N PHE A 85 -7.59 2.83 16.82
CA PHE A 85 -8.67 3.27 15.92
C PHE A 85 -8.94 4.78 16.05
N VAL A 86 -8.88 5.31 17.27
CA VAL A 86 -9.07 6.74 17.52
C VAL A 86 -8.00 7.56 16.80
N GLU A 87 -6.73 7.13 16.88
CA GLU A 87 -5.64 7.79 16.14
C GLU A 87 -5.87 7.70 14.62
N PHE A 88 -6.29 6.55 14.13
CA PHE A 88 -6.60 6.34 12.71
C PHE A 88 -7.64 7.34 12.20
N GLU A 89 -8.78 7.46 12.87
CA GLU A 89 -9.85 8.40 12.49
C GLU A 89 -9.42 9.86 12.61
N GLN A 90 -8.68 10.21 13.66
CA GLN A 90 -8.15 11.57 13.83
C GLN A 90 -7.22 11.96 12.69
N ARG A 91 -6.36 11.04 12.23
CA ARG A 91 -5.45 11.30 11.11
C ARG A 91 -6.21 11.48 9.80
N ILE A 92 -7.18 10.61 9.51
CA ILE A 92 -8.02 10.75 8.31
C ILE A 92 -8.78 12.08 8.33
N THR A 93 -9.41 12.43 9.46
CA THR A 93 -10.14 13.69 9.67
C THR A 93 -9.24 14.88 9.38
N ARG A 94 -8.01 14.88 9.91
CA ARG A 94 -7.03 15.94 9.69
C ARG A 94 -6.68 16.11 8.21
N TYR A 95 -6.46 15.03 7.47
CA TYR A 95 -6.15 15.14 6.04
C TYR A 95 -7.37 15.52 5.18
N ARG A 96 -8.59 15.17 5.60
CA ARG A 96 -9.81 15.60 4.92
C ARG A 96 -10.13 17.08 5.14
N GLY A 97 -9.75 17.63 6.30
CA GLY A 97 -10.16 18.97 6.73
C GLY A 97 -11.64 19.06 7.09
N ALA A 98 -12.32 17.93 7.31
CA ALA A 98 -13.73 17.84 7.69
C ALA A 98 -13.97 16.60 8.56
N SER A 99 -15.03 16.64 9.39
CA SER A 99 -15.42 15.51 10.24
C SER A 99 -15.77 14.27 9.41
N LEU A 100 -15.49 13.09 9.98
CA LEU A 100 -15.93 11.82 9.44
C LEU A 100 -17.36 11.54 9.88
N ASP A 101 -18.25 11.32 8.92
CA ASP A 101 -19.50 10.61 9.19
C ASP A 101 -19.24 9.09 9.20
N ALA A 102 -20.18 8.30 9.73
CA ALA A 102 -20.06 6.85 9.82
C ALA A 102 -19.97 6.13 8.45
N GLN A 103 -20.32 6.82 7.36
CA GLN A 103 -20.31 6.28 5.99
C GLN A 103 -19.07 6.73 5.19
N ALA A 104 -18.19 7.49 5.82
CA ALA A 104 -16.99 8.03 5.21
C ALA A 104 -16.11 6.94 4.61
N GLN A 105 -16.06 6.87 3.28
CA GLN A 105 -15.22 5.93 2.57
C GLN A 105 -13.79 6.46 2.45
N ILE A 106 -12.80 5.64 2.75
CA ILE A 106 -11.39 5.88 2.40
C ILE A 106 -11.00 4.97 1.24
N GLY A 107 -10.01 5.38 0.45
CA GLY A 107 -9.37 4.48 -0.51
C GLY A 107 -8.35 3.61 0.21
N CYS A 108 -8.39 2.31 0.03
CA CYS A 108 -7.45 1.35 0.61
C CYS A 108 -6.63 0.72 -0.52
N ILE A 109 -5.33 1.03 -0.57
CA ILE A 109 -4.36 0.40 -1.47
C ILE A 109 -3.68 -0.70 -0.65
N ILE A 110 -4.08 -1.94 -0.90
CA ILE A 110 -3.69 -3.10 -0.12
C ILE A 110 -2.39 -3.66 -0.70
N LEU A 111 -1.37 -3.77 0.15
CA LEU A 111 -0.03 -4.20 -0.24
C LEU A 111 0.37 -5.44 0.57
N ALA A 112 0.91 -6.44 -0.11
CA ALA A 112 1.48 -7.64 0.49
C ALA A 112 3.01 -7.55 0.52
N SER A 113 3.63 -8.27 1.46
CA SER A 113 5.07 -8.37 1.65
C SER A 113 5.76 -6.99 1.60
N PRO A 114 5.37 -6.07 2.51
CA PRO A 114 5.98 -4.76 2.56
C PRO A 114 7.45 -4.86 2.96
N PHE A 115 8.28 -3.99 2.40
CA PHE A 115 9.71 -3.87 2.72
C PHE A 115 10.05 -2.42 3.05
N PHE A 116 10.96 -2.23 3.99
CA PHE A 116 11.38 -0.91 4.48
C PHE A 116 12.91 -0.81 4.50
N PHE A 117 13.48 0.07 3.69
CA PHE A 117 14.93 0.21 3.60
C PHE A 117 15.50 0.91 4.84
N SER A 118 16.69 0.50 5.27
CA SER A 118 17.46 1.29 6.22
C SER A 118 17.85 2.63 5.59
N GLN A 119 18.18 3.63 6.41
CA GLN A 119 18.38 4.99 5.92
C GLN A 119 19.54 5.12 4.91
N ASP A 120 20.57 4.28 5.06
CA ASP A 120 21.71 4.16 4.14
C ASP A 120 21.36 3.46 2.81
N GLU A 121 20.23 2.75 2.76
CA GLU A 121 19.71 2.07 1.58
C GLU A 121 18.64 2.86 0.83
N TRP A 122 18.24 4.02 1.36
CA TRP A 122 17.22 4.88 0.76
C TRP A 122 17.60 5.29 -0.67
N ILE A 123 16.62 5.22 -1.55
CA ILE A 123 16.79 5.46 -2.98
C ILE A 123 16.35 6.89 -3.29
N PRO A 124 17.18 7.73 -3.95
CA PRO A 124 16.74 9.06 -4.36
C PRO A 124 15.57 8.97 -5.33
N VAL A 125 14.66 9.94 -5.31
CA VAL A 125 13.60 9.98 -6.32
C VAL A 125 14.19 10.13 -7.73
N PRO A 126 13.54 9.58 -8.78
CA PRO A 126 14.00 9.75 -10.15
C PRO A 126 14.13 11.23 -10.55
N GLU A 127 15.07 11.55 -11.43
CA GLU A 127 15.37 12.93 -11.86
C GLU A 127 14.16 13.65 -12.46
N ASP A 128 13.26 12.90 -13.08
CA ASP A 128 12.04 13.40 -13.69
C ASP A 128 10.88 13.62 -12.69
N TRP A 129 11.13 13.39 -11.39
CA TRP A 129 10.18 13.67 -10.31
C TRP A 129 10.04 15.18 -10.10
N LYS A 130 8.83 15.70 -10.32
CA LYS A 130 8.55 17.12 -10.15
C LYS A 130 8.13 17.45 -8.71
N PRO A 131 8.60 18.57 -8.11
CA PRO A 131 8.27 18.93 -6.72
C PRO A 131 6.77 19.10 -6.42
N ASN A 132 5.95 19.39 -7.43
CA ASN A 132 4.50 19.54 -7.32
C ASN A 132 3.72 18.21 -7.37
N ILE A 133 4.39 17.06 -7.51
CA ILE A 133 3.75 15.75 -7.41
C ILE A 133 3.40 15.47 -5.95
N VAL A 134 2.11 15.59 -5.61
CA VAL A 134 1.61 15.45 -4.24
C VAL A 134 1.01 14.08 -3.91
N GLN A 135 0.61 13.30 -4.92
CA GLN A 135 0.04 11.94 -4.71
C GLN A 135 1.05 10.85 -5.07
N GLY A 136 1.56 10.90 -6.30
CA GLY A 136 2.51 9.92 -6.78
C GLY A 136 2.62 9.89 -8.30
N LYS A 137 3.51 9.04 -8.81
CA LYS A 137 3.80 8.89 -10.24
C LYS A 137 4.07 7.44 -10.58
N THR A 138 3.58 7.00 -11.73
CA THR A 138 3.84 5.66 -12.27
C THR A 138 5.11 5.67 -13.12
N TYR A 139 5.88 4.61 -12.99
CA TYR A 139 7.07 4.29 -13.75
C TYR A 139 6.90 2.90 -14.39
N ASP A 140 7.41 2.74 -15.61
CA ASP A 140 7.27 1.52 -16.41
C ASP A 140 8.66 1.07 -16.87
N ASP A 141 8.93 -0.24 -16.86
CA ASP A 141 10.22 -0.80 -17.28
C ASP A 141 10.55 -0.60 -18.77
N SER A 142 9.58 -0.16 -19.55
CA SER A 142 9.79 0.30 -20.94
C SER A 142 10.49 1.66 -21.04
N THR A 143 10.48 2.49 -19.99
CA THR A 143 11.19 3.79 -19.98
C THR A 143 12.55 3.72 -19.30
N SER A 144 13.46 4.63 -19.65
CA SER A 144 14.80 4.70 -19.05
C SER A 144 14.75 4.93 -17.54
N GLU A 145 13.93 5.88 -17.10
CA GLU A 145 13.80 6.26 -15.70
C GLU A 145 13.14 5.14 -14.90
N GLY A 146 12.11 4.52 -15.47
CA GLY A 146 11.39 3.43 -14.81
C GLY A 146 12.22 2.18 -14.66
N ARG A 147 12.98 1.79 -15.71
CA ARG A 147 13.94 0.68 -15.62
C ARG A 147 15.01 0.96 -14.58
N THR A 148 15.59 2.15 -14.58
CA THR A 148 16.63 2.53 -13.61
C THR A 148 16.12 2.43 -12.18
N LEU A 149 14.91 2.96 -11.92
CA LEU A 149 14.27 2.88 -10.61
C LEU A 149 14.00 1.43 -10.19
N LEU A 150 13.38 0.64 -11.06
CA LEU A 150 13.05 -0.76 -10.78
C LEU A 150 14.30 -1.58 -10.47
N ASP A 151 15.37 -1.42 -11.27
CA ASP A 151 16.64 -2.11 -11.05
C ASP A 151 17.27 -1.72 -9.70
N GLN A 152 17.21 -0.45 -9.30
CA GLN A 152 17.69 -0.02 -7.99
C GLN A 152 16.88 -0.66 -6.85
N VAL A 153 15.55 -0.60 -6.92
CA VAL A 153 14.66 -1.18 -5.90
C VAL A 153 14.87 -2.69 -5.76
N LEU A 154 14.85 -3.42 -6.87
CA LEU A 154 14.98 -4.88 -6.86
C LEU A 154 16.35 -5.33 -6.35
N ARG A 155 17.42 -4.57 -6.64
CA ARG A 155 18.75 -4.81 -6.06
C ARG A 155 18.75 -4.62 -4.55
N GLN A 156 18.08 -3.60 -4.01
CA GLN A 156 18.00 -3.40 -2.55
C GLN A 156 17.17 -4.51 -1.88
N ILE A 157 16.03 -4.89 -2.46
CA ILE A 157 15.23 -6.02 -1.96
C ILE A 157 16.05 -7.31 -1.90
N SER A 158 16.86 -7.57 -2.94
CA SER A 158 17.69 -8.78 -3.03
C SER A 158 18.87 -8.81 -2.05
N LYS A 159 19.37 -7.64 -1.63
CA LYS A 159 20.46 -7.52 -0.64
C LYS A 159 19.97 -7.68 0.79
N GLY A 160 18.75 -7.24 1.08
CA GLY A 160 18.15 -7.37 2.41
C GLY A 160 17.65 -8.78 2.69
N SER A 161 17.31 -9.04 3.96
CA SER A 161 16.62 -10.28 4.39
C SER A 161 15.21 -10.45 3.81
N TYR A 162 14.74 -9.49 3.00
CA TYR A 162 13.44 -9.51 2.33
C TYR A 162 13.31 -10.64 1.30
N ALA A 163 14.41 -11.30 0.92
CA ALA A 163 14.40 -12.46 0.04
C ALA A 163 13.85 -13.74 0.70
N GLU A 164 13.93 -13.88 2.03
CA GLU A 164 13.54 -15.13 2.73
C GLU A 164 12.03 -15.26 2.98
N GLU A 165 11.31 -14.15 3.22
CA GLU A 165 9.85 -14.18 3.43
C GLU A 165 9.06 -14.39 2.14
N VAL A 166 9.70 -14.15 1.00
CA VAL A 166 9.13 -14.43 -0.32
C VAL A 166 9.46 -15.88 -0.69
N GLY A 167 8.92 -16.81 0.11
CA GLY A 167 9.33 -18.22 0.13
C GLY A 167 9.44 -18.87 -1.25
N GLU A 168 10.44 -19.76 -1.41
CA GLU A 168 10.88 -20.65 -2.51
C GLU A 168 10.52 -20.36 -3.99
N THR A 169 9.43 -19.68 -4.28
CA THR A 169 9.12 -19.03 -5.54
C THR A 169 9.38 -17.53 -5.42
N ALA A 170 10.66 -17.12 -5.50
CA ALA A 170 11.00 -15.74 -5.74
C ALA A 170 10.19 -15.23 -6.96
N PRO A 171 9.34 -14.18 -6.85
CA PRO A 171 8.46 -13.68 -7.92
C PRO A 171 9.22 -13.09 -9.10
N TYR A 172 10.55 -13.11 -9.01
CA TYR A 172 11.46 -12.45 -9.92
C TYR A 172 12.32 -13.44 -10.71
N GLU A 173 11.90 -14.71 -10.83
CA GLU A 173 12.30 -15.48 -12.00
C GLU A 173 11.51 -14.98 -13.21
N ARG A 174 12.07 -13.98 -13.89
CA ARG A 174 11.90 -13.69 -15.32
C ARG A 174 10.47 -13.89 -15.86
N GLY A 175 9.49 -13.18 -15.28
CA GLY A 175 8.15 -13.05 -15.85
C GLY A 175 7.03 -13.88 -15.23
N ARG A 176 7.26 -14.50 -14.07
CA ARG A 176 6.17 -15.07 -13.25
C ARG A 176 6.21 -14.48 -11.85
N VAL A 177 5.32 -13.51 -11.60
CA VAL A 177 4.99 -13.10 -10.23
C VAL A 177 4.49 -14.35 -9.52
N GLY A 178 5.30 -14.90 -8.61
CA GLY A 178 4.89 -15.97 -7.71
C GLY A 178 3.59 -15.55 -7.02
N ILE A 179 2.74 -16.52 -6.67
CA ILE A 179 1.45 -16.23 -6.04
C ILE A 179 1.72 -15.45 -4.74
N LEU A 180 1.59 -14.13 -4.80
CA LEU A 180 1.64 -13.25 -3.64
C LEU A 180 0.52 -13.70 -2.72
N ARG A 181 0.89 -14.25 -1.56
CA ARG A 181 -0.08 -14.70 -0.57
C ARG A 181 -0.65 -13.45 0.10
N PRO A 182 -1.92 -13.08 -0.18
CA PRO A 182 -2.56 -11.98 0.52
C PRO A 182 -2.59 -12.28 2.01
N GLY A 183 -2.32 -11.28 2.85
CA GLY A 183 -2.57 -11.40 4.28
C GLY A 183 -4.06 -11.56 4.58
N GLN A 184 -4.38 -11.84 5.85
CA GLN A 184 -5.74 -12.13 6.26
C GLN A 184 -6.70 -10.95 6.00
N GLY A 185 -6.23 -9.71 6.19
CA GLY A 185 -7.00 -8.51 5.92
C GLY A 185 -7.32 -8.37 4.44
N ALA A 186 -6.31 -8.51 3.58
CA ALA A 186 -6.49 -8.51 2.13
C ALA A 186 -7.48 -9.59 1.67
N PHE A 187 -7.33 -10.82 2.16
CA PHE A 187 -8.23 -11.93 1.82
C PHE A 187 -9.68 -11.62 2.23
N ARG A 188 -9.90 -11.14 3.46
CA ARG A 188 -11.22 -10.76 3.96
C ARG A 188 -11.89 -9.73 3.04
N ILE A 189 -11.16 -8.68 2.64
CA ILE A 189 -11.69 -7.65 1.73
C ILE A 189 -12.00 -8.22 0.35
N MET A 190 -11.13 -9.08 -0.20
CA MET A 190 -11.37 -9.69 -1.51
C MET A 190 -12.65 -10.54 -1.54
N VAL A 191 -12.88 -11.35 -0.51
CA VAL A 191 -14.12 -12.13 -0.37
C VAL A 191 -15.32 -11.20 -0.20
N THR A 192 -15.22 -10.20 0.68
CA THR A 192 -16.32 -9.26 0.94
C THR A 192 -16.73 -8.49 -0.32
N ASP A 193 -15.76 -8.03 -1.11
CA ASP A 193 -16.01 -7.33 -2.38
C ASP A 193 -16.59 -8.27 -3.44
N ALA A 194 -16.19 -9.55 -3.49
CA ALA A 194 -16.75 -10.52 -4.44
C ALA A 194 -18.26 -10.75 -4.26
N TYR A 195 -18.75 -10.62 -3.02
CA TYR A 195 -20.18 -10.67 -2.69
C TYR A 195 -20.86 -9.30 -2.67
N ASN A 196 -20.23 -8.26 -3.24
CA ASN A 196 -20.73 -6.88 -3.22
C ASN A 196 -21.08 -6.38 -1.80
N ARG A 197 -20.38 -6.91 -0.79
CA ARG A 197 -20.59 -6.60 0.63
C ARG A 197 -22.02 -6.89 1.09
N ARG A 198 -22.57 -7.98 0.59
CA ARG A 198 -23.89 -8.50 0.95
C ARG A 198 -23.75 -9.91 1.49
N CYS A 199 -24.70 -10.30 2.33
CA CYS A 199 -24.82 -11.71 2.72
C CYS A 199 -25.00 -12.57 1.47
N ALA A 200 -24.21 -13.64 1.36
CA ALA A 200 -24.29 -14.58 0.25
C ALA A 200 -25.64 -15.32 0.17
N ILE A 201 -26.36 -15.42 1.29
CA ILE A 201 -27.64 -16.11 1.39
C ILE A 201 -28.81 -15.14 1.21
N SER A 202 -28.88 -14.08 2.02
CA SER A 202 -30.04 -13.16 2.02
C SER A 202 -29.92 -12.00 1.03
N GLY A 203 -28.72 -11.69 0.51
CA GLY A 203 -28.48 -10.52 -0.34
C GLY A 203 -28.60 -9.16 0.39
N GLU A 204 -28.90 -9.19 1.69
CA GLU A 204 -28.94 -7.99 2.53
C GLU A 204 -27.56 -7.36 2.65
N ARG A 205 -27.53 -6.02 2.80
CA ARG A 205 -26.30 -5.30 3.13
C ARG A 205 -25.97 -5.54 4.60
N THR A 206 -25.34 -6.67 4.87
CA THR A 206 -24.73 -7.00 6.14
C THR A 206 -23.23 -6.82 5.98
N LEU A 207 -22.70 -5.73 6.54
CA LEU A 207 -21.27 -5.67 6.79
C LEU A 207 -21.01 -6.63 7.95
N PRO A 208 -20.16 -7.65 7.78
CA PRO A 208 -19.92 -8.63 8.84
C PRO A 208 -19.37 -7.91 10.06
N VAL A 209 -20.14 -7.93 11.15
CA VAL A 209 -19.69 -7.57 12.49
C VAL A 209 -19.37 -8.90 13.14
N LEU A 210 -18.08 -9.21 13.34
CA LEU A 210 -17.61 -10.37 14.09
C LEU A 210 -17.26 -9.97 15.52
#